data_AF-A0A9P5RKG7-F1
#
_entry.id   AF-A0A9P5RKG7-F1
#
_cell.length_a   1.000
_cell.length_b   1.000
_cell.length_c   1.000
_cell.angle_alpha   90.00
_cell.angle_beta   90.00
_cell.angle_gamma   90.00
#
_symmetry.space_group_name_H-M   'P 1'
#
loop_
_entity.id
_entity.type
_entity.pdbx_description
1 polymer ?
#
loop_
_entity_poly.entity_id
_entity_poly.type
_entity_poly.pdbx_seq_one_letter_code
_entity_poly.pdbx_strand_id
1 'polypeptide(L)'
;MSGRHFLTAFRKLASWRCPAAAAAGTSAHIRPRGTTVYATAYARHGNRLQQQHRHNRPYSTAATSAAATSTPEPNQPNTSTNHVHQNSTTISRQKKERVLLLMSGGVDSSMCAHILHNQGYDVTGLYMHNWNHDEETQDEIEPPIPSSTASQQNTTYLSESTPSTPNNNQGNEYKPTPRTAPIRPKVCTSDRDWADVQSICSQLGIPARRLDFSRQYWNQVFEVMLQEYERGRTPNPDVSCNREIKFGELIEWCHRNGGLGKDRFTAGAGAGEEEEEEGWDYLATGHYANVERDPVTGVAKLLRAKDSNKDQTYYLSTLSEKVLRHVLFPLAQYDKPTVKRMALATATTNSTADEELTSLRNAALKKESMGICFVGKRRRFGDFLKEYLDPLPGPVRVNGLDGPVIGTHKGLFQYTVGQASGVNHKHNKWVVLRTDLPSNTLIVVDGTQNDRLFSPGLIAEDWHWIAGSPPTKLLQRLPSSSPLPSSTDATVRDEYPFAAQIRHRQVPQPCTIEPISESAHGQTMTTLQDISSAQLFRVRFKDLQRAIAPGQQLVLYDKDECLGGAVIKSSLIRPEYAHEYNRDENQDQA
;
A
#
# COMPACT_ATOMS: atom_id res chain seq x y z
N MET A 1 16.27 -24.18 1.31
CA MET A 1 15.15 -25.04 1.75
C MET A 1 15.62 -25.94 2.90
N SER A 2 15.08 -25.74 4.11
CA SER A 2 15.01 -26.82 5.10
C SER A 2 13.77 -26.61 5.98
N GLY A 3 12.98 -27.67 6.15
CA GLY A 3 11.69 -27.68 6.84
C GLY A 3 11.74 -27.51 8.36
N ARG A 4 12.69 -26.74 8.89
CA ARG A 4 12.78 -26.42 10.33
C ARG A 4 11.90 -25.25 10.75
N HIS A 5 11.58 -24.33 9.85
CA HIS A 5 10.81 -23.11 10.15
C HIS A 5 9.30 -23.37 10.34
N PHE A 6 8.77 -24.48 9.79
CA PHE A 6 7.34 -24.81 9.90
C PHE A 6 6.94 -25.22 11.34
N LEU A 7 7.85 -25.83 12.12
CA LEU A 7 7.52 -26.29 13.47
C LEU A 7 7.49 -25.18 14.53
N THR A 8 8.29 -24.12 14.37
CA THR A 8 8.37 -23.03 15.36
C THR A 8 7.13 -22.15 15.32
N ALA A 9 6.59 -21.88 14.12
CA ALA A 9 5.32 -21.16 13.95
C ALA A 9 4.12 -22.00 14.43
N PHE A 10 4.11 -23.32 14.15
CA PHE A 10 3.01 -24.20 14.57
C PHE A 10 2.94 -24.42 16.10
N ARG A 11 4.09 -24.42 16.79
CA ARG A 11 4.13 -24.55 18.26
C ARG A 11 3.54 -23.34 18.99
N LYS A 12 3.56 -22.15 18.38
CA LYS A 12 2.89 -20.95 18.93
C LYS A 12 1.38 -20.93 18.65
N LEU A 13 0.93 -21.46 17.52
CA LEU A 13 -0.50 -21.56 17.17
C LEU A 13 -1.25 -22.67 17.94
N ALA A 14 -0.56 -23.74 18.35
CA ALA A 14 -1.20 -24.89 19.01
C ALA A 14 -1.44 -24.73 20.53
N SER A 15 -0.92 -23.68 21.17
CA SER A 15 -1.03 -23.48 22.63
C SER A 15 -2.18 -22.57 23.05
N TRP A 16 -3.00 -22.08 22.12
CA TRP A 16 -4.06 -21.11 22.41
C TRP A 16 -5.43 -21.77 22.40
N ARG A 17 -5.87 -22.21 23.58
CA ARG A 17 -7.29 -22.51 23.85
C ARG A 17 -7.86 -21.39 24.73
N CYS A 18 -8.71 -20.54 24.16
CA CYS A 18 -9.70 -19.82 24.96
C CYS A 18 -10.86 -20.78 25.34
N PRO A 19 -11.52 -20.58 26.49
CA PRO A 19 -12.45 -21.57 27.03
C PRO A 19 -13.75 -21.62 26.21
N ALA A 20 -14.05 -22.79 25.66
CA ALA A 20 -15.33 -23.06 25.02
C ALA A 20 -16.41 -23.33 26.07
N ALA A 21 -17.52 -22.60 25.97
CA ALA A 21 -18.77 -22.92 26.61
C ALA A 21 -19.27 -24.31 26.14
N ALA A 22 -19.81 -25.07 27.08
CA ALA A 22 -20.30 -26.42 26.90
C ALA A 22 -21.54 -26.53 26.00
N ALA A 23 -21.62 -27.55 25.14
CA ALA A 23 -22.67 -28.58 25.20
C ALA A 23 -22.59 -29.64 24.07
N ALA A 24 -22.77 -30.89 24.51
CA ALA A 24 -23.31 -32.08 23.84
C ALA A 24 -22.64 -32.63 22.56
N GLY A 25 -22.07 -33.82 22.69
CA GLY A 25 -21.44 -34.56 21.60
C GLY A 25 -22.33 -35.56 20.88
N THR A 26 -21.74 -36.19 19.87
CA THR A 26 -21.90 -37.61 19.51
C THR A 26 -20.70 -38.01 18.64
N SER A 27 -20.20 -39.21 18.92
CA SER A 27 -18.96 -39.78 18.37
C SER A 27 -19.23 -40.51 17.05
N ALA A 28 -18.33 -40.36 16.06
CA ALA A 28 -18.16 -41.36 15.00
C ALA A 28 -16.74 -41.32 14.41
N HIS A 29 -16.16 -42.51 14.28
CA HIS A 29 -14.78 -42.82 13.91
C HIS A 29 -14.40 -42.59 12.42
N ILE A 30 -13.24 -41.96 12.22
CA ILE A 30 -12.06 -42.35 11.38
C ILE A 30 -12.30 -43.06 10.03
N ARG A 31 -11.83 -42.44 8.93
CA ARG A 31 -10.70 -42.92 8.08
C ARG A 31 -10.23 -41.88 7.03
N PRO A 32 -8.92 -41.81 6.72
CA PRO A 32 -8.34 -40.79 5.84
C PRO A 32 -8.26 -41.25 4.37
N ARG A 33 -8.45 -40.34 3.42
CA ARG A 33 -8.10 -40.56 2.01
C ARG A 33 -7.33 -39.37 1.45
N GLY A 34 -6.11 -39.68 1.01
CA GLY A 34 -5.55 -39.26 -0.29
C GLY A 34 -5.30 -37.78 -0.52
N THR A 35 -4.06 -37.38 -0.29
CA THR A 35 -3.38 -36.27 -0.97
C THR A 35 -3.64 -36.32 -2.49
N THR A 36 -4.27 -35.29 -3.05
CA THR A 36 -4.28 -35.05 -4.49
C THR A 36 -3.59 -33.72 -4.76
N VAL A 37 -2.46 -33.82 -5.45
CA VAL A 37 -1.64 -32.75 -5.99
C VAL A 37 -2.40 -32.11 -7.14
N TYR A 38 -2.69 -30.81 -7.08
CA TYR A 38 -3.17 -30.06 -8.24
C TYR A 38 -1.97 -29.61 -9.07
N ALA A 39 -1.75 -30.32 -10.17
CA ALA A 39 -0.91 -29.87 -11.28
C ALA A 39 -1.70 -28.90 -12.16
N THR A 40 -1.14 -27.73 -12.43
CA THR A 40 -1.64 -26.73 -13.37
C THR A 40 -1.41 -27.21 -14.81
N ALA A 41 -2.49 -27.54 -15.53
CA ALA A 41 -2.45 -27.85 -16.95
C ALA A 41 -3.06 -26.70 -17.77
N TYR A 42 -2.18 -25.88 -18.37
CA TYR A 42 -2.49 -25.02 -19.50
C TYR A 42 -2.24 -25.81 -20.79
N ALA A 43 -3.24 -26.04 -21.64
CA ALA A 43 -3.08 -26.13 -23.10
C ALA A 43 -4.39 -26.34 -23.88
N ARG A 44 -4.57 -25.45 -24.87
CA ARG A 44 -5.08 -25.69 -26.23
C ARG A 44 -6.56 -26.05 -26.42
N HIS A 45 -7.32 -25.07 -26.91
CA HIS A 45 -8.24 -25.33 -28.02
C HIS A 45 -8.07 -24.30 -29.13
N GLY A 46 -7.83 -24.83 -30.33
CA GLY A 46 -7.59 -24.10 -31.56
C GLY A 46 -8.87 -23.64 -32.25
N ASN A 47 -8.70 -22.55 -33.00
CA ASN A 47 -9.68 -21.97 -33.91
C ASN A 47 -10.15 -22.96 -34.97
N ARG A 48 -11.47 -22.98 -35.22
CA ARG A 48 -12.04 -23.31 -36.53
C ARG A 48 -12.85 -22.13 -37.04
N LEU A 49 -12.39 -21.61 -38.16
CA LEU A 49 -13.04 -20.63 -39.02
C LEU A 49 -14.36 -21.19 -39.56
N GLN A 50 -15.41 -20.37 -39.54
CA GLN A 50 -16.38 -20.33 -40.65
C GLN A 50 -16.81 -18.88 -40.89
N GLN A 51 -16.42 -18.40 -42.07
CA GLN A 51 -16.90 -17.18 -42.72
C GLN A 51 -18.41 -17.26 -42.90
N GLN A 52 -19.14 -16.15 -42.70
CA GLN A 52 -20.14 -15.70 -43.68
C GLN A 52 -20.27 -14.17 -43.68
N HIS A 53 -20.30 -13.65 -44.90
CA HIS A 53 -20.37 -12.26 -45.33
C HIS A 53 -21.70 -11.56 -45.01
N ARG A 54 -21.66 -10.23 -44.81
CA ARG A 54 -22.43 -9.21 -45.57
C ARG A 54 -22.14 -7.81 -45.00
N HIS A 55 -21.36 -7.00 -45.72
CA HIS A 55 -21.80 -5.94 -46.64
C HIS A 55 -21.98 -4.55 -45.98
N ASN A 56 -20.89 -3.78 -46.07
CA ASN A 56 -20.85 -2.32 -46.07
C ASN A 56 -21.77 -1.74 -47.16
N ARG A 57 -22.49 -0.65 -46.85
CA ARG A 57 -22.17 0.69 -47.41
C ARG A 57 -22.94 1.84 -46.75
N PRO A 58 -22.38 3.06 -46.78
CA PRO A 58 -22.82 4.25 -46.03
C PRO A 58 -23.46 5.32 -46.92
N TYR A 59 -24.19 6.27 -46.34
CA TYR A 59 -24.53 7.60 -46.89
C TYR A 59 -25.03 8.45 -45.72
N SER A 60 -25.01 9.78 -45.68
CA SER A 60 -24.24 10.87 -46.29
C SER A 60 -24.84 12.13 -45.67
N THR A 61 -23.99 13.10 -45.40
CA THR A 61 -24.32 14.48 -45.02
C THR A 61 -25.20 15.19 -46.05
N ALA A 62 -26.15 16.01 -45.58
CA ALA A 62 -26.57 17.26 -46.24
C ALA A 62 -27.28 18.19 -45.25
N ALA A 63 -26.84 19.45 -45.23
CA ALA A 63 -27.39 20.57 -44.50
C ALA A 63 -28.29 21.41 -45.42
N THR A 64 -29.26 22.16 -44.86
CA THR A 64 -29.78 23.50 -45.25
C THR A 64 -31.07 23.75 -44.46
N SER A 65 -31.10 24.66 -43.47
CA SER A 65 -31.42 26.10 -43.54
C SER A 65 -32.83 26.43 -44.04
N ALA A 66 -33.67 27.03 -43.18
CA ALA A 66 -34.19 28.39 -43.32
C ALA A 66 -35.47 28.58 -42.49
N ALA A 67 -35.52 29.73 -41.82
CA ALA A 67 -36.60 30.22 -40.98
C ALA A 67 -37.80 30.73 -41.80
N ALA A 68 -38.99 30.75 -41.19
CA ALA A 68 -39.94 31.85 -41.36
C ALA A 68 -41.02 31.86 -40.27
N THR A 69 -41.18 33.05 -39.71
CA THR A 69 -42.08 33.53 -38.67
C THR A 69 -43.48 33.80 -39.22
N SER A 70 -44.55 33.48 -38.48
CA SER A 70 -45.78 34.32 -38.43
C SER A 70 -46.81 33.78 -37.42
N THR A 71 -47.05 34.57 -36.36
CA THR A 71 -48.33 34.70 -35.64
C THR A 71 -49.01 36.01 -36.12
N PRO A 72 -50.23 36.43 -35.72
CA PRO A 72 -51.21 35.88 -34.76
C PRO A 72 -52.70 35.92 -35.24
N GLU A 73 -53.64 35.67 -34.31
CA GLU A 73 -54.99 36.28 -34.11
C GLU A 73 -56.26 35.35 -34.12
N PRO A 74 -57.42 35.73 -33.49
CA PRO A 74 -57.80 35.31 -32.12
C PRO A 74 -59.27 34.79 -31.96
N ASN A 75 -59.75 34.68 -30.70
CA ASN A 75 -61.11 34.41 -30.17
C ASN A 75 -61.46 32.93 -29.90
N GLN A 76 -62.14 32.51 -28.82
CA GLN A 76 -62.67 33.06 -27.56
C GLN A 76 -63.10 31.83 -26.68
N PRO A 77 -63.60 31.99 -25.44
CA PRO A 77 -63.43 31.03 -24.35
C PRO A 77 -64.55 29.98 -24.24
N ASN A 78 -64.25 28.83 -23.66
CA ASN A 78 -65.26 27.95 -23.08
C ASN A 78 -64.78 27.33 -21.77
N THR A 79 -65.39 27.79 -20.69
CA THR A 79 -65.42 27.16 -19.37
C THR A 79 -66.28 25.91 -19.43
N SER A 80 -65.73 24.74 -19.05
CA SER A 80 -66.51 23.58 -18.62
C SER A 80 -65.62 22.63 -17.82
N THR A 81 -65.97 22.51 -16.54
CA THR A 81 -65.52 21.54 -15.55
C THR A 81 -65.53 20.10 -16.06
N ASN A 82 -64.48 19.32 -15.77
CA ASN A 82 -64.60 17.92 -15.37
C ASN A 82 -63.28 17.35 -14.82
N HIS A 83 -63.41 16.65 -13.70
CA HIS A 83 -62.39 15.89 -12.98
C HIS A 83 -61.54 14.98 -13.88
N VAL A 84 -60.21 15.07 -13.78
CA VAL A 84 -59.29 13.99 -14.18
C VAL A 84 -58.13 13.90 -13.18
N HIS A 85 -58.04 12.72 -12.58
CA HIS A 85 -56.93 12.06 -11.90
C HIS A 85 -55.76 12.89 -11.35
N GLN A 86 -55.59 12.77 -10.03
CA GLN A 86 -54.28 12.87 -9.38
C GLN A 86 -53.33 11.89 -10.09
N ASN A 87 -52.51 12.41 -11.00
CA ASN A 87 -51.29 11.74 -11.40
C ASN A 87 -50.38 11.74 -10.17
N SER A 88 -50.46 10.67 -9.40
CA SER A 88 -49.37 10.26 -8.52
C SER A 88 -48.19 9.97 -9.45
N THR A 89 -47.38 10.99 -9.71
CA THR A 89 -46.08 10.84 -10.34
C THR A 89 -45.28 9.92 -9.43
N THR A 90 -45.24 8.63 -9.78
CA THR A 90 -44.29 7.68 -9.21
C THR A 90 -42.92 8.21 -9.59
N ILE A 91 -42.34 9.02 -8.70
CA ILE A 91 -40.94 9.42 -8.75
C ILE A 91 -40.18 8.09 -8.73
N SER A 92 -39.63 7.66 -9.86
CA SER A 92 -38.71 6.54 -9.88
C SER A 92 -37.58 6.91 -8.92
N ARG A 93 -37.54 6.30 -7.73
CA ARG A 93 -36.41 6.46 -6.81
C ARG A 93 -35.18 6.01 -7.57
N GLN A 94 -34.32 6.95 -7.98
CA GLN A 94 -33.03 6.58 -8.53
C GLN A 94 -32.31 5.73 -7.49
N LYS A 95 -31.89 4.52 -7.89
CA LYS A 95 -31.15 3.61 -7.04
C LYS A 95 -29.85 4.29 -6.62
N LYS A 96 -29.64 4.44 -5.31
CA LYS A 96 -28.38 4.97 -4.77
C LYS A 96 -27.27 3.97 -5.07
N GLU A 97 -26.14 4.46 -5.55
CA GLU A 97 -24.95 3.64 -5.73
C GLU A 97 -24.42 3.19 -4.37
N ARG A 98 -24.07 1.91 -4.27
CA ARG A 98 -23.67 1.26 -3.01
C ARG A 98 -22.15 1.24 -2.91
N VAL A 99 -21.60 1.67 -1.77
CA VAL A 99 -20.15 1.78 -1.57
C VAL A 99 -19.72 1.02 -0.33
N LEU A 100 -18.80 0.07 -0.50
CA LEU A 100 -18.11 -0.58 0.62
C LEU A 100 -16.86 0.23 0.95
N LEU A 101 -16.83 0.89 2.10
CA LEU A 101 -15.72 1.75 2.51
C LEU A 101 -14.82 1.03 3.50
N LEU A 102 -13.55 0.82 3.13
CA LEU A 102 -12.54 0.33 4.08
C LEU A 102 -12.22 1.41 5.11
N MET A 103 -12.45 1.09 6.37
CA MET A 103 -12.24 1.97 7.52
C MET A 103 -11.21 1.39 8.48
N SER A 104 -10.25 2.23 8.88
CA SER A 104 -9.20 1.87 9.86
C SER A 104 -9.44 2.45 11.25
N GLY A 105 -10.51 3.21 11.45
CA GLY A 105 -10.74 4.01 12.65
C GLY A 105 -9.90 5.31 12.71
N GLY A 106 -9.12 5.60 11.67
CA GLY A 106 -8.39 6.86 11.52
C GLY A 106 -9.19 7.92 10.76
N VAL A 107 -8.88 9.20 11.01
CA VAL A 107 -9.59 10.37 10.44
C VAL A 107 -9.81 10.32 8.93
N ASP A 108 -8.88 9.76 8.16
CA ASP A 108 -8.95 9.74 6.70
C ASP A 108 -10.14 8.91 6.22
N SER A 109 -10.23 7.65 6.66
CA SER A 109 -11.37 6.80 6.32
C SER A 109 -12.67 7.29 6.94
N SER A 110 -12.62 7.89 8.13
CA SER A 110 -13.81 8.46 8.77
C SER A 110 -14.37 9.63 7.96
N MET A 111 -13.52 10.50 7.43
CA MET A 111 -13.95 11.58 6.54
C MET A 111 -14.42 11.07 5.19
N CYS A 112 -13.83 9.99 4.64
CA CYS A 112 -14.41 9.36 3.45
C CYS A 112 -15.86 8.92 3.68
N ALA A 113 -16.16 8.34 4.86
CA ALA A 113 -17.53 7.92 5.19
C ALA A 113 -18.49 9.10 5.17
N HIS A 114 -18.10 10.20 5.83
CA HIS A 114 -18.90 11.42 5.87
C HIS A 114 -19.09 12.06 4.48
N ILE A 115 -18.03 12.15 3.67
CA ILE A 115 -18.09 12.71 2.32
C ILE A 115 -19.03 11.89 1.43
N LEU A 116 -18.87 10.57 1.39
CA LEU A 116 -19.68 9.68 0.57
C LEU A 116 -21.15 9.66 1.02
N HIS A 117 -21.39 9.63 2.34
CA HIS A 117 -22.74 9.71 2.90
C HIS A 117 -23.45 11.01 2.48
N ASN A 118 -22.80 12.16 2.61
CA ASN A 118 -23.38 13.45 2.22
C ASN A 118 -23.56 13.61 0.69
N GLN A 119 -22.75 12.90 -0.10
CA GLN A 119 -22.94 12.82 -1.56
C GLN A 119 -24.11 11.92 -1.96
N GLY A 120 -24.77 11.24 -1.01
CA GLY A 120 -25.98 10.47 -1.23
C GLY A 120 -25.76 9.00 -1.56
N TYR A 121 -24.52 8.48 -1.47
CA TYR A 121 -24.22 7.06 -1.64
C TYR A 121 -24.83 6.21 -0.52
N ASP A 122 -25.16 4.96 -0.84
CA ASP A 122 -25.48 3.94 0.17
C ASP A 122 -24.17 3.31 0.69
N VAL A 123 -23.63 3.87 1.78
CA VAL A 123 -22.31 3.50 2.30
C VAL A 123 -22.43 2.39 3.33
N THR A 124 -21.60 1.35 3.21
CA THR A 124 -21.33 0.36 4.26
C THR A 124 -19.88 0.51 4.71
N GLY A 125 -19.65 0.77 6.00
CA GLY A 125 -18.31 0.76 6.59
C GLY A 125 -17.80 -0.67 6.77
N LEU A 126 -16.53 -0.90 6.45
CA LEU A 126 -15.86 -2.19 6.60
C LEU A 126 -14.53 -2.03 7.33
N TYR A 127 -14.38 -2.74 8.45
CA TYR A 127 -13.10 -2.92 9.13
C TYR A 127 -12.48 -4.27 8.77
N MET A 128 -11.18 -4.29 8.49
CA MET A 128 -10.45 -5.53 8.22
C MET A 128 -9.50 -5.85 9.37
N HIS A 129 -9.67 -7.04 9.94
CA HIS A 129 -8.76 -7.63 10.91
C HIS A 129 -7.76 -8.52 10.17
N ASN A 130 -6.52 -8.04 10.03
CA ASN A 130 -5.49 -8.71 9.22
C ASN A 130 -4.26 -9.14 10.05
N TRP A 131 -4.26 -8.86 11.35
CA TRP A 131 -3.14 -9.21 12.21
C TRP A 131 -3.61 -9.51 13.63
N ASN A 132 -3.37 -10.75 14.05
CA ASN A 132 -3.51 -11.15 15.43
C ASN A 132 -2.37 -10.52 16.22
N HIS A 133 -2.71 -9.59 17.09
CA HIS A 133 -1.72 -9.08 18.04
C HIS A 133 -1.57 -10.15 19.12
N ASP A 134 -0.36 -10.69 19.29
CA ASP A 134 -0.03 -11.43 20.50
C ASP A 134 -0.31 -10.49 21.70
N GLU A 135 -0.95 -11.02 22.75
CA GLU A 135 -1.31 -10.27 23.95
C GLU A 135 -0.05 -9.81 24.71
N GLU A 136 0.70 -8.82 24.21
CA GLU A 136 1.82 -8.25 24.95
C GLU A 136 1.80 -6.72 25.01
N THR A 137 1.78 -6.28 26.27
CA THR A 137 2.25 -5.00 26.83
C THR A 137 2.34 -3.81 25.89
N GLN A 138 1.39 -2.87 26.02
CA GLN A 138 1.76 -1.46 25.84
C GLN A 138 2.89 -1.17 26.82
N ASP A 139 4.00 -0.66 26.28
CA ASP A 139 5.09 0.00 26.99
C ASP A 139 4.53 0.76 28.20
N GLU A 140 5.03 0.46 29.41
CA GLU A 140 4.84 1.35 30.54
C GLU A 140 5.28 2.76 30.11
N ILE A 141 4.38 3.73 30.28
CA ILE A 141 4.77 5.14 30.16
C ILE A 141 5.70 5.38 31.34
N GLU A 142 7.01 5.35 31.10
CA GLU A 142 7.97 5.86 32.09
C GLU A 142 7.54 7.29 32.45
N PRO A 143 7.39 7.61 33.75
CA PRO A 143 7.06 8.97 34.16
C PRO A 143 8.18 9.92 33.70
N PRO A 144 7.85 11.18 33.39
CA PRO A 144 8.83 12.12 32.89
C PRO A 144 9.96 12.31 33.91
N ILE A 145 11.19 12.04 33.47
CA ILE A 145 12.41 12.36 34.20
C ILE A 145 12.39 13.87 34.50
N PRO A 146 12.53 14.31 35.76
CA PRO A 146 12.58 15.73 36.07
C PRO A 146 13.83 16.32 35.42
N SER A 147 13.60 17.35 34.61
CA SER A 147 14.63 18.17 33.95
C SER A 147 15.53 18.82 34.99
N SER A 148 16.80 18.42 35.05
CA SER A 148 17.84 19.18 35.75
C SER A 148 18.59 20.08 34.75
N THR A 149 18.29 21.37 34.80
CA THR A 149 19.22 22.42 34.36
C THR A 149 19.08 23.59 35.31
N ALA A 150 20.05 23.74 36.21
CA ALA A 150 20.53 25.03 36.67
C ALA A 150 21.96 24.87 37.22
N SER A 151 22.87 25.52 36.52
CA SER A 151 24.28 25.77 36.78
C SER A 151 24.56 26.59 38.04
N GLN A 152 25.71 26.38 38.68
CA GLN A 152 26.69 27.36 39.22
C GLN A 152 27.67 26.65 40.19
N GLN A 153 28.95 26.49 39.84
CA GLN A 153 30.12 27.28 40.26
C GLN A 153 30.52 27.19 41.76
N ASN A 154 31.73 26.64 41.99
CA ASN A 154 32.75 26.90 43.02
C ASN A 154 32.34 27.31 44.46
N THR A 155 32.79 26.56 45.49
CA THR A 155 34.00 26.83 46.33
C THR A 155 34.05 25.94 47.59
N THR A 156 35.22 25.33 47.81
CA THR A 156 36.01 25.12 49.06
C THR A 156 35.35 25.02 50.45
N TYR A 157 35.72 23.96 51.20
CA TYR A 157 36.20 23.88 52.61
C TYR A 157 35.64 22.70 53.46
N LEU A 158 36.58 21.92 54.05
CA LEU A 158 36.70 21.28 55.39
C LEU A 158 35.41 20.76 56.10
N SER A 159 35.34 19.64 56.83
CA SER A 159 36.33 18.75 57.48
C SER A 159 35.58 17.60 58.21
N GLU A 160 36.29 16.49 58.45
CA GLU A 160 36.30 15.65 59.69
C GLU A 160 35.00 14.97 60.18
N SER A 161 34.85 13.63 60.12
CA SER A 161 35.47 12.54 60.92
C SER A 161 34.65 12.09 62.15
N THR A 162 33.97 10.93 62.06
CA THR A 162 34.12 9.70 62.90
C THR A 162 32.93 9.42 63.86
N PRO A 163 32.82 8.23 64.52
CA PRO A 163 31.78 7.25 64.18
C PRO A 163 30.98 6.76 65.41
N SER A 164 29.85 6.06 65.22
CA SER A 164 29.32 5.17 66.27
C SER A 164 28.23 4.22 65.76
N THR A 165 28.57 2.94 65.74
CA THR A 165 27.67 1.79 66.00
C THR A 165 27.64 1.50 67.51
N PRO A 166 26.80 0.60 68.09
CA PRO A 166 25.80 -0.30 67.48
C PRO A 166 24.44 -0.37 68.24
N ASN A 167 23.55 -1.22 67.71
CA ASN A 167 22.72 -2.23 68.40
C ASN A 167 21.18 -2.19 68.31
N ASN A 168 20.68 -3.40 68.01
CA ASN A 168 19.43 -4.05 68.43
C ASN A 168 18.10 -3.76 67.71
N ASN A 169 17.83 -4.65 66.74
CA ASN A 169 16.73 -5.62 66.70
C ASN A 169 15.33 -5.28 67.30
N GLN A 170 14.37 -5.41 66.38
CA GLN A 170 13.04 -6.01 66.49
C GLN A 170 11.87 -5.16 67.02
N GLY A 171 10.95 -4.86 66.09
CA GLY A 171 9.58 -4.46 66.34
C GLY A 171 8.84 -4.28 65.01
N ASN A 172 8.16 -5.34 64.55
CA ASN A 172 7.34 -5.39 63.34
C ASN A 172 6.31 -4.26 63.30
N GLU A 173 6.41 -3.36 62.32
CA GLU A 173 5.39 -2.35 62.04
C GLU A 173 4.70 -2.67 60.71
N TYR A 174 3.38 -2.81 60.81
CA TYR A 174 2.43 -3.20 59.77
C TYR A 174 2.45 -2.20 58.60
N LYS A 175 2.99 -2.60 57.44
CA LYS A 175 2.85 -1.84 56.18
C LYS A 175 1.49 -2.15 55.53
N PRO A 176 0.67 -1.14 55.20
CA PRO A 176 -0.57 -1.37 54.48
C PRO A 176 -0.28 -1.93 53.09
N THR A 177 -0.95 -3.03 52.75
CA THR A 177 -0.91 -3.64 51.43
C THR A 177 -1.39 -2.63 50.37
N PRO A 178 -0.65 -2.44 49.26
CA PRO A 178 -1.12 -1.59 48.19
C PRO A 178 -2.38 -2.21 47.59
N ARG A 179 -3.49 -1.46 47.61
CA ARG A 179 -4.72 -1.83 46.90
C ARG A 179 -4.35 -2.07 45.44
N THR A 180 -4.44 -3.33 45.02
CA THR A 180 -4.37 -3.71 43.61
C THR A 180 -5.42 -2.91 42.86
N ALA A 181 -4.96 -1.97 42.03
CA ALA A 181 -5.81 -1.30 41.08
C ALA A 181 -6.50 -2.38 40.22
N PRO A 182 -7.80 -2.26 39.91
CA PRO A 182 -8.47 -3.24 39.08
C PRO A 182 -7.76 -3.30 37.73
N ILE A 183 -7.29 -4.50 37.37
CA ILE A 183 -6.68 -4.78 36.07
C ILE A 183 -7.74 -4.48 35.02
N ARG A 184 -7.64 -3.32 34.35
CA ARG A 184 -8.47 -3.05 33.18
C ARG A 184 -8.06 -4.08 32.11
N PRO A 185 -9.00 -4.78 31.47
CA PRO A 185 -8.67 -5.68 30.38
C PRO A 185 -7.87 -4.89 29.32
N LYS A 186 -6.70 -5.38 28.94
CA LYS A 186 -5.91 -4.79 27.84
C LYS A 186 -6.70 -5.00 26.55
N VAL A 187 -7.45 -3.97 26.14
CA VAL A 187 -8.12 -3.99 24.83
C VAL A 187 -7.04 -3.91 23.75
N CYS A 188 -6.97 -4.95 22.91
CA CYS A 188 -6.12 -5.01 21.71
C CYS A 188 -6.34 -3.77 20.83
N THR A 189 -5.27 -3.26 20.19
CA THR A 189 -5.33 -2.12 19.26
C THR A 189 -6.41 -2.32 18.19
N SER A 190 -6.50 -3.51 17.62
CA SER A 190 -7.51 -3.85 16.61
C SER A 190 -8.94 -3.72 17.12
N ASP A 191 -9.21 -4.04 18.38
CA ASP A 191 -10.56 -3.95 18.92
C ASP A 191 -10.94 -2.50 19.25
N ARG A 192 -9.96 -1.67 19.60
CA ARG A 192 -10.15 -0.21 19.72
C ARG A 192 -10.45 0.42 18.36
N ASP A 193 -9.66 0.07 17.33
CA ASP A 193 -9.87 0.57 15.98
C ASP A 193 -11.23 0.12 15.42
N TRP A 194 -11.65 -1.12 15.71
CA TRP A 194 -13.00 -1.59 15.38
C TRP A 194 -14.09 -0.81 16.11
N ALA A 195 -13.95 -0.56 17.42
CA ALA A 195 -14.89 0.25 18.18
C ALA A 195 -15.00 1.68 17.64
N ASP A 196 -13.89 2.29 17.22
CA ASP A 196 -13.89 3.60 16.57
C ASP A 196 -14.71 3.56 15.26
N VAL A 197 -14.50 2.54 14.42
CA VAL A 197 -15.29 2.35 13.18
C VAL A 197 -16.77 2.20 13.48
N GLN A 198 -17.15 1.36 14.44
CA GLN A 198 -18.55 1.18 14.85
C GLN A 198 -19.17 2.50 15.31
N SER A 199 -18.43 3.27 16.11
CA SER A 199 -18.89 4.56 16.62
C SER A 199 -19.14 5.58 15.51
N ILE A 200 -18.22 5.68 14.54
CA ILE A 200 -18.39 6.57 13.38
C ILE A 200 -19.58 6.13 12.52
N CYS A 201 -19.69 4.82 12.24
CA CYS A 201 -20.77 4.30 11.42
C CYS A 201 -22.14 4.52 12.07
N SER A 202 -22.24 4.32 13.39
CA SER A 202 -23.46 4.57 14.16
C SER A 202 -23.90 6.03 14.09
N GLN A 203 -22.97 6.99 14.26
CA GLN A 203 -23.28 8.43 14.17
C GLN A 203 -23.67 8.89 12.77
N LEU A 204 -23.22 8.20 11.72
CA LEU A 204 -23.61 8.48 10.34
C LEU A 204 -24.87 7.70 9.91
N GLY A 205 -25.42 6.84 10.78
CA GLY A 205 -26.54 5.96 10.43
C GLY A 205 -26.23 4.97 9.30
N ILE A 206 -24.97 4.52 9.18
CA ILE A 206 -24.53 3.57 8.14
C ILE A 206 -24.17 2.19 8.74
N PRO A 207 -24.35 1.08 8.01
CA PRO A 207 -23.97 -0.24 8.50
C PRO A 207 -22.44 -0.38 8.65
N ALA A 208 -22.01 -1.13 9.67
CA ALA A 208 -20.60 -1.49 9.87
C ALA A 208 -20.41 -3.01 9.79
N ARG A 209 -19.36 -3.46 9.09
CA ARG A 209 -18.96 -4.87 8.97
C ARG A 209 -17.51 -5.05 9.41
N ARG A 210 -17.18 -6.25 9.90
CA ARG A 210 -15.81 -6.69 10.21
C ARG A 210 -15.52 -7.96 9.44
N LEU A 211 -14.38 -7.99 8.75
CA LEU A 211 -13.87 -9.19 8.06
C LEU A 211 -12.48 -9.55 8.61
N ASP A 212 -12.16 -10.83 8.59
CA ASP A 212 -10.87 -11.35 9.01
C ASP A 212 -10.13 -11.90 7.78
N PHE A 213 -9.00 -11.27 7.45
CA PHE A 213 -8.06 -11.75 6.44
C PHE A 213 -6.67 -11.99 7.03
N SER A 214 -6.58 -12.25 8.34
CA SER A 214 -5.32 -12.48 9.04
C SER A 214 -4.50 -13.62 8.42
N ARG A 215 -5.18 -14.71 8.03
CA ARG A 215 -4.55 -15.84 7.34
C ARG A 215 -4.02 -15.47 5.96
N GLN A 216 -4.81 -14.75 5.17
CA GLN A 216 -4.42 -14.31 3.83
C GLN A 216 -3.28 -13.31 3.90
N TYR A 217 -3.33 -12.35 4.83
CA TYR A 217 -2.26 -11.39 5.08
C TYR A 217 -0.96 -12.11 5.48
N TRP A 218 -1.04 -13.09 6.39
CA TRP A 218 0.12 -13.88 6.77
C TRP A 218 0.78 -14.55 5.55
N ASN A 219 0.00 -15.30 4.78
CA ASN A 219 0.52 -16.09 3.67
C ASN A 219 0.98 -15.25 2.47
N GLN A 220 0.22 -14.22 2.10
CA GLN A 220 0.42 -13.48 0.84
C GLN A 220 1.29 -12.24 1.00
N VAL A 221 1.41 -11.70 2.23
CA VAL A 221 2.14 -10.45 2.50
C VAL A 221 3.30 -10.70 3.47
N PHE A 222 3.00 -11.26 4.64
CA PHE A 222 3.97 -11.35 5.72
C PHE A 222 5.08 -12.38 5.43
N GLU A 223 4.70 -13.60 5.05
CA GLU A 223 5.65 -14.66 4.72
C GLU A 223 6.53 -14.28 3.52
N VAL A 224 5.94 -13.68 2.48
CA VAL A 224 6.68 -13.17 1.32
C VAL A 224 7.70 -12.11 1.76
N MET A 225 7.31 -11.17 2.62
CA MET A 225 8.24 -10.19 3.19
C MET A 225 9.40 -10.87 3.95
N LEU A 226 9.14 -11.90 4.75
CA LEU A 226 10.20 -12.61 5.47
C LEU A 226 11.20 -13.26 4.49
N GLN A 227 10.70 -13.92 3.43
CA GLN A 227 11.53 -14.53 2.39
C GLN A 227 12.43 -13.49 1.68
N GLU A 228 11.92 -12.28 1.47
CA GLU A 228 12.71 -11.19 0.89
C GLU A 228 13.85 -10.71 1.81
N TYR A 229 13.60 -10.65 3.12
CA TYR A 229 14.65 -10.37 4.09
C TYR A 229 15.68 -11.49 4.17
N GLU A 230 15.28 -12.76 4.06
CA GLU A 230 16.20 -13.90 3.99
C GLU A 230 17.10 -13.84 2.74
N ARG A 231 16.60 -13.26 1.64
CA ARG A 231 17.38 -12.95 0.42
C ARG A 231 18.19 -11.66 0.54
N GLY A 232 18.23 -11.03 1.72
CA GLY A 232 18.96 -9.80 2.01
C GLY A 232 18.46 -8.58 1.25
N ARG A 233 17.22 -8.64 0.77
CA ARG A 233 16.51 -7.50 0.16
C ARG A 233 15.70 -6.76 1.23
N THR A 234 15.28 -5.54 0.93
CA THR A 234 14.38 -4.76 1.80
C THR A 234 13.01 -4.63 1.15
N PRO A 235 12.06 -5.53 1.43
CA PRO A 235 10.73 -5.51 0.81
C PRO A 235 9.89 -4.31 1.25
N ASN A 236 8.82 -4.03 0.49
CA ASN A 236 7.75 -3.11 0.88
C ASN A 236 6.41 -3.86 1.05
N PRO A 237 6.05 -4.28 2.27
CA PRO A 237 4.85 -5.07 2.52
C PRO A 237 3.55 -4.27 2.32
N ASP A 238 3.59 -2.94 2.36
CA ASP A 238 2.38 -2.12 2.19
C ASP A 238 1.89 -2.14 0.73
N VAL A 239 2.80 -2.30 -0.25
CA VAL A 239 2.44 -2.43 -1.67
C VAL A 239 1.73 -3.77 -1.92
N SER A 240 2.30 -4.89 -1.45
CA SER A 240 1.64 -6.19 -1.55
C SER A 240 0.37 -6.26 -0.71
N CYS A 241 0.31 -5.60 0.45
CA CYS A 241 -0.91 -5.50 1.23
C CYS A 241 -2.07 -4.83 0.48
N ASN A 242 -1.79 -3.77 -0.29
CA ASN A 242 -2.80 -3.17 -1.16
C ASN A 242 -3.24 -4.15 -2.25
N ARG A 243 -2.28 -4.74 -2.97
CA ARG A 243 -2.54 -5.66 -4.08
C ARG A 243 -3.30 -6.93 -3.66
N GLU A 244 -2.82 -7.62 -2.64
CA GLU A 244 -3.30 -8.95 -2.27
C GLU A 244 -4.48 -8.93 -1.31
N ILE A 245 -4.56 -7.92 -0.42
CA ILE A 245 -5.56 -7.93 0.66
C ILE A 245 -6.65 -6.89 0.43
N LYS A 246 -6.29 -5.60 0.42
CA LYS A 246 -7.28 -4.50 0.30
C LYS A 246 -8.02 -4.52 -1.04
N PHE A 247 -7.34 -4.88 -2.12
CA PHE A 247 -7.89 -4.90 -3.48
C PHE A 247 -7.78 -6.28 -4.15
N GLY A 248 -7.30 -7.30 -3.43
CA GLY A 248 -7.28 -8.69 -3.89
C GLY A 248 -8.37 -9.47 -3.19
N GLU A 249 -8.05 -10.03 -2.02
CA GLU A 249 -8.95 -10.87 -1.23
C GLU A 249 -10.28 -10.20 -0.91
N LEU A 250 -10.29 -8.88 -0.66
CA LEU A 250 -11.54 -8.16 -0.41
C LEU A 250 -12.43 -8.09 -1.66
N ILE A 251 -11.86 -7.87 -2.85
CA ILE A 251 -12.61 -7.85 -4.11
C ILE A 251 -13.17 -9.25 -4.39
N GLU A 252 -12.35 -10.28 -4.20
CA GLU A 252 -12.79 -11.67 -4.31
C GLU A 252 -13.89 -12.01 -3.30
N TRP A 253 -13.79 -11.50 -2.07
CA TRP A 253 -14.85 -11.64 -1.07
C TRP A 253 -16.13 -10.94 -1.52
N CYS A 254 -16.04 -9.72 -2.08
CA CYS A 254 -17.21 -9.02 -2.63
C CYS A 254 -17.85 -9.83 -3.75
N HIS A 255 -17.07 -10.34 -4.72
CA HIS A 255 -17.58 -11.20 -5.80
C HIS A 255 -18.34 -12.43 -5.29
N ARG A 256 -17.92 -13.02 -4.16
CA ARG A 256 -18.61 -14.15 -3.53
C ARG A 256 -19.85 -13.75 -2.71
N ASN A 257 -19.99 -12.49 -2.32
CA ASN A 257 -21.00 -12.02 -1.36
C ASN A 257 -21.79 -10.81 -1.89
N GLY A 258 -22.32 -10.92 -3.11
CA GLY A 258 -23.20 -9.91 -3.71
C GLY A 258 -22.58 -9.12 -4.87
N GLY A 259 -21.28 -9.23 -5.10
CA GLY A 259 -20.59 -8.63 -6.24
C GLY A 259 -20.04 -7.22 -5.98
N LEU A 260 -19.00 -6.87 -6.74
CA LEU A 260 -18.74 -5.49 -7.14
C LEU A 260 -19.47 -5.30 -8.48
N GLY A 261 -20.30 -4.25 -8.60
CA GLY A 261 -21.32 -4.10 -9.63
C GLY A 261 -20.84 -4.46 -11.04
N LYS A 262 -21.76 -5.03 -11.86
CA LYS A 262 -21.50 -5.35 -13.27
C LYS A 262 -20.86 -4.14 -13.95
N ASP A 263 -19.75 -4.35 -14.66
CA ASP A 263 -19.07 -3.29 -15.39
C ASP A 263 -20.05 -2.66 -16.38
N ARG A 264 -20.55 -1.47 -16.01
CA ARG A 264 -21.61 -0.75 -16.74
C ARG A 264 -21.17 -0.36 -18.15
N PHE A 265 -19.87 -0.46 -18.45
CA PHE A 265 -19.28 -0.17 -19.75
C PHE A 265 -19.11 -1.43 -20.63
N THR A 266 -19.22 -2.64 -20.07
CA THR A 266 -19.17 -3.91 -20.83
C THR A 266 -20.49 -4.67 -20.84
N ALA A 267 -21.42 -4.31 -19.94
CA ALA A 267 -22.79 -4.79 -20.00
C ALA A 267 -23.51 -4.14 -21.20
N GLY A 268 -23.59 -4.87 -22.32
CA GLY A 268 -24.50 -4.51 -23.41
C GLY A 268 -25.91 -4.29 -22.85
N ALA A 269 -26.55 -3.22 -23.32
CA ALA A 269 -27.93 -2.87 -22.98
C ALA A 269 -28.88 -4.04 -23.33
N GLY A 270 -29.09 -4.96 -22.38
CA GLY A 270 -29.86 -6.17 -22.66
C GLY A 270 -29.78 -7.31 -21.62
N ALA A 271 -29.31 -7.07 -20.39
CA ALA A 271 -29.52 -8.02 -19.30
C ALA A 271 -30.84 -7.65 -18.60
N GLY A 272 -31.80 -8.57 -18.65
CA GLY A 272 -33.17 -8.39 -18.18
C GLY A 272 -33.28 -8.01 -16.69
N GLU A 273 -34.44 -7.48 -16.37
CA GLU A 273 -34.92 -7.19 -15.02
C GLU A 273 -35.10 -8.51 -14.24
N GLU A 274 -34.02 -9.12 -13.76
CA GLU A 274 -34.10 -10.25 -12.84
C GLU A 274 -33.19 -9.99 -11.62
N GLU A 275 -33.89 -9.87 -10.48
CA GLU A 275 -33.44 -9.80 -9.09
C GLU A 275 -32.45 -8.66 -8.72
N GLU A 276 -32.85 -7.81 -7.77
CA GLU A 276 -32.01 -6.77 -7.18
C GLU A 276 -30.77 -7.39 -6.52
N GLU A 277 -29.68 -7.56 -7.28
CA GLU A 277 -28.42 -8.10 -6.74
C GLU A 277 -27.96 -7.27 -5.53
N GLU A 278 -27.86 -7.92 -4.36
CA GLU A 278 -27.37 -7.40 -3.08
C GLU A 278 -25.85 -7.12 -3.13
N GLY A 279 -25.37 -6.29 -4.07
CA GLY A 279 -23.95 -5.99 -4.26
C GLY A 279 -23.52 -4.58 -3.87
N TRP A 280 -22.22 -4.32 -3.91
CA TRP A 280 -21.66 -2.96 -3.86
C TRP A 280 -21.26 -2.52 -5.27
N ASP A 281 -21.47 -1.27 -5.64
CA ASP A 281 -21.00 -0.75 -6.93
C ASP A 281 -19.50 -0.41 -6.88
N TYR A 282 -19.07 0.13 -5.73
CA TYR A 282 -17.70 0.60 -5.53
C TYR A 282 -17.09 0.16 -4.20
N LEU A 283 -15.77 0.06 -4.21
CA LEU A 283 -14.91 0.02 -3.04
C LEU A 283 -14.35 1.42 -2.80
N ALA A 284 -14.36 1.92 -1.56
CA ALA A 284 -13.73 3.18 -1.20
C ALA A 284 -12.68 2.98 -0.13
N THR A 285 -11.66 3.84 -0.12
CA THR A 285 -10.63 3.84 0.93
C THR A 285 -10.22 5.25 1.32
N GLY A 286 -9.56 5.41 2.47
CA GLY A 286 -8.94 6.65 2.89
C GLY A 286 -7.59 6.98 2.24
N HIS A 287 -7.26 6.40 1.08
CA HIS A 287 -6.00 6.71 0.40
C HIS A 287 -6.04 8.08 -0.26
N TYR A 288 -4.93 8.81 -0.18
CA TYR A 288 -4.67 10.02 -0.94
C TYR A 288 -4.13 9.60 -2.32
N ALA A 289 -5.06 9.30 -3.22
CA ALA A 289 -4.80 9.09 -4.64
C ALA A 289 -6.05 9.56 -5.41
N ASN A 290 -5.99 9.58 -6.74
CA ASN A 290 -7.14 9.88 -7.58
C ASN A 290 -7.33 8.79 -8.63
N VAL A 291 -8.58 8.54 -9.02
CA VAL A 291 -8.91 7.68 -10.16
C VAL A 291 -9.69 8.50 -11.15
N GLU A 292 -9.10 8.71 -12.33
CA GLU A 292 -9.80 9.27 -13.47
C GLU A 292 -10.39 8.12 -14.29
N ARG A 293 -11.65 8.23 -14.67
CA ARG A 293 -12.32 7.26 -15.55
C ARG A 293 -12.76 7.96 -16.80
N ASP A 294 -12.46 7.36 -17.94
CA ASP A 294 -13.03 7.80 -19.20
C ASP A 294 -14.56 7.58 -19.17
N PRO A 295 -15.38 8.61 -19.44
CA PRO A 295 -16.82 8.54 -19.27
C PRO A 295 -17.53 7.65 -20.30
N VAL A 296 -16.85 7.29 -21.40
CA VAL A 296 -17.43 6.49 -22.50
C VAL A 296 -16.99 5.03 -22.38
N THR A 297 -15.70 4.81 -22.19
CA THR A 297 -15.06 3.49 -22.20
C THR A 297 -14.92 2.87 -20.81
N GLY A 298 -15.04 3.69 -19.75
CA GLY A 298 -14.83 3.28 -18.38
C GLY A 298 -13.35 3.04 -18.01
N VAL A 299 -12.41 3.27 -18.95
CA VAL A 299 -11.00 3.01 -18.72
C VAL A 299 -10.49 3.87 -17.56
N ALA A 300 -9.92 3.22 -16.56
CA ALA A 300 -9.49 3.87 -15.33
C ALA A 300 -7.98 4.14 -15.30
N LYS A 301 -7.58 5.32 -14.80
CA LYS A 301 -6.19 5.72 -14.58
C LYS A 301 -5.97 6.06 -13.12
N LEU A 302 -4.82 5.65 -12.58
CA LEU A 302 -4.39 6.06 -11.26
C LEU A 302 -3.61 7.37 -11.38
N LEU A 303 -4.08 8.42 -10.72
CA LEU A 303 -3.46 9.73 -10.69
C LEU A 303 -2.98 10.08 -9.29
N ARG A 304 -1.94 10.89 -9.20
CA ARG A 304 -1.43 11.44 -7.94
C ARG A 304 -2.48 12.31 -7.26
N ALA A 305 -2.48 12.29 -5.93
CA ALA A 305 -3.35 13.18 -5.16
C ALA A 305 -2.87 14.64 -5.19
N LYS A 306 -3.80 15.57 -4.92
CA LYS A 306 -3.49 17.00 -4.78
C LYS A 306 -2.44 17.27 -3.69
N ASP A 307 -2.50 16.53 -2.58
CA ASP A 307 -1.50 16.61 -1.52
C ASP A 307 -0.28 15.76 -1.87
N SER A 308 0.71 16.37 -2.50
CA SER A 308 1.94 15.69 -2.91
C SER A 308 2.74 15.08 -1.75
N ASN A 309 2.54 15.57 -0.51
CA ASN A 309 3.23 15.04 0.67
C ASN A 309 2.55 13.80 1.26
N LYS A 310 1.27 13.60 0.91
CA LYS A 310 0.46 12.47 1.34
C LYS A 310 0.09 11.53 0.22
N ASP A 311 0.40 11.87 -1.04
CA ASP A 311 0.19 11.05 -2.22
C ASP A 311 0.65 9.59 -2.00
N GLN A 312 -0.31 8.68 -2.17
CA GLN A 312 -0.19 7.26 -1.89
C GLN A 312 -0.21 6.40 -3.15
N THR A 313 -0.17 6.99 -4.34
CA THR A 313 -0.05 6.26 -5.61
C THR A 313 1.15 5.32 -5.64
N TYR A 314 2.24 5.65 -4.93
CA TYR A 314 3.37 4.74 -4.74
C TYR A 314 2.96 3.37 -4.20
N TYR A 315 2.07 3.33 -3.20
CA TYR A 315 1.59 2.09 -2.58
C TYR A 315 0.51 1.37 -3.38
N LEU A 316 -0.10 2.05 -4.35
CA LEU A 316 -1.18 1.56 -5.20
C LEU A 316 -0.69 1.23 -6.62
N SER A 317 0.62 1.36 -6.87
CA SER A 317 1.27 1.25 -8.17
C SER A 317 1.13 -0.10 -8.85
N THR A 318 0.75 -1.13 -8.09
CA THR A 318 0.57 -2.51 -8.58
C THR A 318 -0.91 -2.90 -8.74
N LEU A 319 -1.85 -1.97 -8.55
CA LEU A 319 -3.26 -2.19 -8.85
C LEU A 319 -3.49 -2.25 -10.37
N SER A 320 -4.41 -3.11 -10.80
CA SER A 320 -4.81 -3.17 -12.21
C SER A 320 -5.88 -2.12 -12.53
N GLU A 321 -5.93 -1.70 -13.78
CA GLU A 321 -6.99 -0.83 -14.30
C GLU A 321 -8.38 -1.40 -14.02
N LYS A 322 -8.57 -2.71 -14.18
CA LYS A 322 -9.83 -3.42 -13.87
C LYS A 322 -10.28 -3.20 -12.44
N VAL A 323 -9.36 -3.23 -11.48
CA VAL A 323 -9.65 -2.92 -10.07
C VAL A 323 -10.04 -1.45 -9.93
N LEU A 324 -9.26 -0.54 -10.53
CA LEU A 324 -9.48 0.90 -10.39
C LEU A 324 -10.85 1.35 -10.92
N ARG A 325 -11.44 0.65 -11.90
CA ARG A 325 -12.82 0.89 -12.36
C ARG A 325 -13.84 0.90 -11.22
N HIS A 326 -13.60 0.11 -10.17
CA HIS A 326 -14.52 -0.04 -9.03
C HIS A 326 -14.04 0.69 -7.77
N VAL A 327 -12.99 1.52 -7.83
CA VAL A 327 -12.40 2.13 -6.62
C VAL A 327 -12.62 3.64 -6.54
N LEU A 328 -13.05 4.13 -5.38
CA LEU A 328 -13.18 5.55 -5.05
C LEU A 328 -12.09 5.97 -4.05
N PHE A 329 -11.50 7.15 -4.29
CA PHE A 329 -10.61 7.83 -3.36
C PHE A 329 -11.16 9.22 -3.03
N PRO A 330 -12.07 9.34 -2.04
CA PRO A 330 -12.75 10.60 -1.73
C PRO A 330 -11.82 11.73 -1.28
N LEU A 331 -10.59 11.41 -0.86
CA LEU A 331 -9.62 12.41 -0.37
C LEU A 331 -8.72 13.01 -1.47
N ALA A 332 -8.88 12.59 -2.73
CA ALA A 332 -8.05 13.01 -3.87
C ALA A 332 -7.77 14.52 -3.94
N GLN A 333 -8.79 15.33 -3.63
CA GLN A 333 -8.81 16.79 -3.79
C GLN A 333 -8.45 17.57 -2.52
N TYR A 334 -8.13 16.88 -1.43
CA TYR A 334 -7.91 17.49 -0.12
C TYR A 334 -6.48 17.27 0.37
N ASP A 335 -5.93 18.30 1.01
CA ASP A 335 -4.73 18.12 1.82
C ASP A 335 -5.07 17.62 3.23
N LYS A 336 -4.10 16.95 3.86
CA LYS A 336 -4.31 16.39 5.20
C LYS A 336 -4.75 17.43 6.24
N PRO A 337 -4.17 18.64 6.30
CA PRO A 337 -4.65 19.69 7.20
C PRO A 337 -6.13 20.02 7.00
N THR A 338 -6.59 20.08 5.75
CA THR A 338 -7.99 20.36 5.40
C THR A 338 -8.90 19.21 5.81
N VAL A 339 -8.51 17.94 5.58
CA VAL A 339 -9.27 16.78 6.08
C VAL A 339 -9.45 16.83 7.59
N LYS A 340 -8.38 17.14 8.34
CA LYS A 340 -8.47 17.31 9.81
C LYS A 340 -9.38 18.47 10.19
N ARG A 341 -9.29 19.60 9.51
CA ARG A 341 -10.14 20.78 9.78
C ARG A 341 -11.61 20.47 9.53
N MET A 342 -11.92 19.78 8.44
CA MET A 342 -13.28 19.32 8.12
C MET A 342 -13.82 18.40 9.23
N ALA A 343 -13.05 17.40 9.65
CA ALA A 343 -13.44 16.47 10.71
C ALA A 343 -13.64 17.15 12.09
N LEU A 344 -12.89 18.23 12.37
CA LEU A 344 -13.08 19.03 13.58
C LEU A 344 -14.31 19.96 13.47
N ALA A 345 -14.66 20.42 12.27
CA ALA A 345 -15.74 21.36 12.03
C ALA A 345 -17.14 20.70 11.95
N THR A 346 -17.22 19.41 11.60
CA THR A 346 -18.48 18.64 11.56
C THR A 346 -19.21 18.58 12.90
N ALA A 347 -18.53 18.93 13.99
CA ALA A 347 -19.08 19.06 15.34
C ALA A 347 -19.91 20.35 15.56
N THR A 348 -19.78 21.36 14.70
CA THR A 348 -20.28 22.72 15.00
C THR A 348 -21.57 23.12 14.29
N THR A 349 -22.09 22.31 13.35
CA THR A 349 -23.16 22.74 12.43
C THR A 349 -24.54 22.12 12.65
N ASN A 350 -24.73 21.21 13.61
CA ASN A 350 -26.04 20.60 13.89
C ASN A 350 -26.51 20.93 15.30
N SER A 351 -27.18 22.08 15.43
CA SER A 351 -27.84 22.53 16.66
C SER A 351 -29.16 21.80 16.90
N THR A 352 -29.08 20.59 17.44
CA THR A 352 -30.06 20.01 18.38
C THR A 352 -29.28 19.07 19.30
N ALA A 353 -29.47 19.22 20.61
CA ALA A 353 -28.54 18.85 21.66
C ALA A 353 -28.25 17.34 21.90
N ASP A 354 -28.49 16.44 20.94
CA ASP A 354 -28.38 14.98 21.22
C ASP A 354 -27.44 14.15 20.33
N GLU A 355 -26.91 14.60 19.19
CA GLU A 355 -25.88 13.82 18.47
C GLU A 355 -24.83 14.72 17.80
N GLU A 356 -23.96 15.33 18.60
CA GLU A 356 -22.70 15.88 18.08
C GLU A 356 -21.88 14.72 17.49
N LEU A 357 -21.37 14.88 16.25
CA LEU A 357 -20.53 13.91 15.53
C LEU A 357 -19.12 13.80 16.16
N THR A 358 -19.11 13.49 17.45
CA THR A 358 -17.97 13.46 18.37
C THR A 358 -16.93 12.45 17.89
N SER A 359 -17.34 11.40 17.17
CA SER A 359 -16.43 10.35 16.71
C SER A 359 -15.56 10.80 15.53
N LEU A 360 -16.05 11.66 14.64
CA LEU A 360 -15.20 12.32 13.63
C LEU A 360 -14.15 13.21 14.28
N ARG A 361 -14.56 14.01 15.27
CA ARG A 361 -13.66 14.87 16.04
C ARG A 361 -12.58 14.06 16.75
N ASN A 362 -12.98 12.97 17.43
CA ASN A 362 -12.05 12.06 18.11
C ASN A 362 -11.06 11.43 17.13
N ALA A 363 -11.54 10.99 15.97
CA ALA A 363 -10.68 10.45 14.92
C ALA A 363 -9.64 11.50 14.44
N ALA A 364 -10.02 12.78 14.33
CA ALA A 364 -9.11 13.86 13.94
C ALA A 364 -7.99 14.15 14.94
N LEU A 365 -8.29 13.97 16.24
CA LEU A 365 -7.35 14.11 17.36
C LEU A 365 -6.45 12.88 17.52
N LYS A 366 -6.86 11.72 16.99
CA LYS A 366 -6.07 10.49 17.02
C LYS A 366 -4.76 10.67 16.24
N LYS A 367 -3.69 10.13 16.80
CA LYS A 367 -2.39 10.07 16.12
C LYS A 367 -2.49 9.13 14.92
N GLU A 368 -1.84 9.49 13.82
CA GLU A 368 -1.78 8.63 12.65
C GLU A 368 -1.07 7.30 12.97
N SER A 369 -1.63 6.21 12.46
CA SER A 369 -0.97 4.90 12.47
C SER A 369 0.25 4.96 11.57
N MET A 370 1.42 4.72 12.17
CA MET A 370 2.71 4.66 11.47
C MET A 370 3.26 3.23 11.58
N GLY A 371 3.98 2.76 10.57
CA GLY A 371 4.53 1.39 10.53
C GLY A 371 3.88 0.55 9.45
N ILE A 372 4.18 -0.75 9.45
CA ILE A 372 3.62 -1.70 8.47
C ILE A 372 2.11 -1.79 8.65
N CYS A 373 1.39 -1.84 7.53
CA CYS A 373 -0.07 -1.98 7.51
C CYS A 373 -0.50 -3.17 8.39
N PHE A 374 -1.45 -2.94 9.29
CA PHE A 374 -2.05 -3.92 10.22
C PHE A 374 -1.16 -4.44 11.36
N VAL A 375 0.18 -4.46 11.22
CA VAL A 375 1.12 -4.84 12.29
C VAL A 375 1.36 -3.70 13.29
N GLY A 376 1.20 -2.45 12.84
CA GLY A 376 1.32 -1.25 13.66
C GLY A 376 2.76 -0.75 13.85
N LYS A 377 2.92 0.23 14.75
CA LYS A 377 4.24 0.84 15.03
C LYS A 377 5.06 -0.04 15.96
N ARG A 378 6.21 -0.54 15.48
CA ARG A 378 7.22 -1.19 16.33
C ARG A 378 8.39 -0.23 16.56
N ARG A 379 8.75 0.07 17.82
CA ARG A 379 9.86 1.01 18.14
C ARG A 379 11.19 0.58 17.52
N ARG A 380 11.44 -0.74 17.47
CA ARG A 380 12.62 -1.36 16.85
C ARG A 380 12.15 -2.47 15.91
N PHE A 381 11.98 -2.12 14.64
CA PHE A 381 11.48 -3.06 13.64
C PHE A 381 12.37 -4.31 13.51
N GLY A 382 13.70 -4.15 13.65
CA GLY A 382 14.62 -5.28 13.66
C GLY A 382 14.42 -6.25 14.83
N ASP A 383 13.84 -5.84 15.95
CA ASP A 383 13.52 -6.75 17.06
C ASP A 383 12.27 -7.57 16.75
N PHE A 384 11.27 -6.96 16.11
CA PHE A 384 10.10 -7.69 15.60
C PHE A 384 10.49 -8.75 14.57
N LEU A 385 11.42 -8.45 13.66
CA LEU A 385 11.90 -9.46 12.69
C LEU A 385 12.60 -10.65 13.36
N LYS A 386 13.25 -10.47 14.52
CA LYS A 386 13.92 -11.57 15.24
C LYS A 386 12.97 -12.60 15.83
N GLU A 387 11.68 -12.27 15.93
CA GLU A 387 10.66 -13.23 16.35
C GLU A 387 10.41 -14.30 15.27
N TYR A 388 10.84 -14.03 14.03
CA TYR A 388 10.59 -14.87 12.86
C TYR A 388 11.86 -15.26 12.08
N LEU A 389 12.91 -14.45 12.14
CA LEU A 389 14.17 -14.67 11.44
C LEU A 389 15.31 -14.89 12.43
N ASP A 390 16.06 -15.97 12.23
CA ASP A 390 17.23 -16.26 13.06
C ASP A 390 18.35 -15.26 12.77
N PRO A 391 18.84 -14.50 13.77
CA PRO A 391 19.96 -13.59 13.57
C PRO A 391 21.25 -14.38 13.32
N LEU A 392 21.92 -14.07 12.21
CA LEU A 392 23.25 -14.57 11.88
C LEU A 392 24.28 -13.41 11.92
N PRO A 393 24.98 -13.19 13.05
CA PRO A 393 26.00 -12.16 13.14
C PRO A 393 27.17 -12.40 12.18
N GLY A 394 27.74 -11.32 11.66
CA GLY A 394 28.84 -11.37 10.69
C GLY A 394 29.67 -10.07 10.67
N PRO A 395 30.80 -10.04 9.95
CA PRO A 395 31.70 -8.88 9.95
C PRO A 395 31.09 -7.65 9.28
N VAL A 396 31.48 -6.47 9.77
CA VAL A 396 31.22 -5.18 9.10
C VAL A 396 32.52 -4.68 8.50
N ARG A 397 32.55 -4.50 7.17
CA ARG A 397 33.74 -4.10 6.41
C ARG A 397 33.55 -2.76 5.71
N VAL A 398 34.67 -2.05 5.52
CA VAL A 398 34.67 -0.72 4.88
C VAL A 398 34.99 -0.83 3.39
N ASN A 399 34.21 -0.17 2.53
CA ASN A 399 34.41 -0.03 1.09
C ASN A 399 34.36 -1.32 0.23
N GLY A 400 34.46 -2.53 0.80
CA GLY A 400 34.39 -3.79 0.06
C GLY A 400 34.70 -5.02 0.92
N LEU A 401 34.72 -6.22 0.31
CA LEU A 401 35.04 -7.49 0.99
C LEU A 401 36.50 -7.57 1.45
N ASP A 402 37.43 -6.99 0.69
CA ASP A 402 38.84 -6.85 1.07
C ASP A 402 39.08 -5.74 2.12
N GLY A 403 38.03 -4.98 2.44
CA GLY A 403 38.09 -3.86 3.36
C GLY A 403 38.39 -4.24 4.81
N PRO A 404 38.92 -3.30 5.63
CA PRO A 404 39.15 -3.56 7.04
C PRO A 404 37.84 -3.84 7.78
N VAL A 405 37.88 -4.82 8.68
CA VAL A 405 36.76 -5.13 9.59
C VAL A 405 36.73 -4.07 10.70
N ILE A 406 35.58 -3.43 10.88
CA ILE A 406 35.37 -2.38 11.88
C ILE A 406 34.36 -2.75 12.98
N GLY A 407 33.72 -3.93 12.87
CA GLY A 407 32.76 -4.42 13.85
C GLY A 407 32.02 -5.67 13.39
N THR A 408 30.93 -5.98 14.08
CA THR A 408 30.05 -7.13 13.81
C THR A 408 28.60 -6.66 13.75
N HIS A 409 27.85 -7.08 12.72
CA HIS A 409 26.42 -6.80 12.61
C HIS A 409 25.61 -7.90 13.31
N LYS A 410 24.33 -7.63 13.62
CA LYS A 410 23.46 -8.57 14.37
C LYS A 410 22.59 -9.48 13.48
N GLY A 411 22.96 -9.62 12.20
CA GLY A 411 22.13 -10.22 11.14
C GLY A 411 21.79 -9.21 10.03
N LEU A 412 21.97 -9.60 8.76
CA LEU A 412 21.87 -8.70 7.60
C LEU A 412 20.46 -8.12 7.40
N PHE A 413 19.40 -8.85 7.77
CA PHE A 413 18.00 -8.40 7.63
C PHE A 413 17.65 -7.13 8.43
N GLN A 414 18.52 -6.68 9.35
CA GLN A 414 18.32 -5.45 10.12
C GLN A 414 18.80 -4.19 9.39
N TYR A 415 19.39 -4.34 8.19
CA TYR A 415 20.07 -3.28 7.48
C TYR A 415 19.52 -3.09 6.08
N THR A 416 19.31 -1.82 5.71
CA THR A 416 18.94 -1.40 4.36
C THR A 416 20.02 -0.48 3.80
N VAL A 417 20.26 -0.56 2.49
CA VAL A 417 21.18 0.33 1.77
C VAL A 417 20.89 1.80 2.10
N GLY A 418 21.94 2.56 2.43
CA GLY A 418 21.88 3.98 2.77
C GLY A 418 21.46 4.30 4.20
N GLN A 419 21.14 3.30 5.02
CA GLN A 419 20.89 3.43 6.46
C GLN A 419 22.20 3.67 7.23
N ALA A 420 22.13 4.37 8.36
CA ALA A 420 23.24 4.37 9.31
C ALA A 420 23.44 2.95 9.88
N SER A 421 24.67 2.44 9.82
CA SER A 421 24.99 1.09 10.29
C SER A 421 24.91 0.93 11.82
N GLY A 422 24.99 2.04 12.57
CA GLY A 422 25.07 2.02 14.03
C GLY A 422 26.41 1.52 14.59
N VAL A 423 27.39 1.21 13.74
CA VAL A 423 28.75 0.85 14.15
C VAL A 423 29.52 2.11 14.51
N ASN A 424 30.12 2.13 15.71
CA ASN A 424 30.98 3.22 16.16
C ASN A 424 32.44 2.82 16.00
N HIS A 425 33.11 3.38 14.99
CA HIS A 425 34.55 3.18 14.77
C HIS A 425 35.17 4.50 14.33
N LYS A 426 36.23 4.94 15.02
CA LYS A 426 37.00 6.17 14.74
C LYS A 426 36.17 7.46 14.61
N HIS A 427 35.07 7.60 15.38
CA HIS A 427 34.14 8.74 15.35
C HIS A 427 33.41 8.98 14.01
N ASN A 428 33.50 8.06 13.05
CA ASN A 428 32.85 8.17 11.75
C ASN A 428 31.37 7.78 11.80
N LYS A 429 30.59 8.32 10.85
CA LYS A 429 29.19 7.93 10.62
C LYS A 429 29.14 6.94 9.46
N TRP A 430 29.20 5.66 9.79
CA TRP A 430 29.19 4.57 8.82
C TRP A 430 27.80 4.33 8.24
N VAL A 431 27.69 4.36 6.92
CA VAL A 431 26.45 4.16 6.16
C VAL A 431 26.53 2.84 5.40
N VAL A 432 25.45 2.06 5.42
CA VAL A 432 25.35 0.78 4.71
C VAL A 432 25.44 1.01 3.20
N LEU A 433 26.44 0.41 2.56
CA LEU A 433 26.60 0.41 1.11
C LEU A 433 25.83 -0.76 0.48
N ARG A 434 26.04 -1.97 1.00
CA ARG A 434 25.31 -3.18 0.61
C ARG A 434 25.46 -4.28 1.65
N THR A 435 24.59 -5.27 1.55
CA THR A 435 24.68 -6.56 2.23
C THR A 435 25.29 -7.56 1.27
N ASP A 436 26.18 -8.42 1.76
CA ASP A 436 26.73 -9.54 1.01
C ASP A 436 26.32 -10.85 1.70
N LEU A 437 25.34 -11.55 1.11
CA LEU A 437 24.80 -12.77 1.69
C LEU A 437 25.80 -13.95 1.69
N PRO A 438 26.52 -14.23 0.58
CA PRO A 438 27.43 -15.38 0.53
C PRO A 438 28.48 -15.35 1.64
N SER A 439 29.10 -14.18 1.90
CA SER A 439 30.08 -14.02 2.97
C SER A 439 29.49 -13.60 4.32
N ASN A 440 28.17 -13.43 4.41
CA ASN A 440 27.45 -12.85 5.56
C ASN A 440 28.12 -11.56 6.07
N THR A 441 28.41 -10.63 5.16
CA THR A 441 29.17 -9.39 5.46
C THR A 441 28.30 -8.14 5.23
N LEU A 442 28.37 -7.19 6.15
CA LEU A 442 27.81 -5.86 5.95
C LEU A 442 28.90 -4.92 5.43
N ILE A 443 28.73 -4.38 4.23
CA ILE A 443 29.67 -3.43 3.65
C ILE A 443 29.19 -2.01 3.90
N VAL A 444 30.05 -1.16 4.47
CA VAL A 444 29.75 0.22 4.82
C VAL A 444 30.73 1.20 4.18
N VAL A 445 30.30 2.45 4.08
CA VAL A 445 31.10 3.59 3.63
C VAL A 445 31.01 4.73 4.63
N ASP A 446 31.99 5.63 4.59
CA ASP A 446 32.02 6.78 5.47
C ASP A 446 31.12 7.90 4.94
N GLY A 447 30.15 8.31 5.76
CA GLY A 447 29.28 9.45 5.49
C GLY A 447 28.12 9.17 4.51
N THR A 448 27.11 10.03 4.56
CA THR A 448 25.90 9.93 3.73
C THR A 448 26.10 10.43 2.30
N GLN A 449 27.17 11.19 2.06
CA GLN A 449 27.55 11.79 0.77
C GLN A 449 28.62 10.99 0.04
N ASN A 450 28.92 9.77 0.49
CA ASN A 450 29.88 8.92 -0.19
C ASN A 450 29.39 8.60 -1.61
N ASP A 451 30.23 8.85 -2.62
CA ASP A 451 29.91 8.68 -4.05
C ASP A 451 29.42 7.27 -4.41
N ARG A 452 29.84 6.26 -3.65
CA ARG A 452 29.44 4.84 -3.84
C ARG A 452 27.97 4.59 -3.52
N LEU A 453 27.33 5.47 -2.74
CA LEU A 453 25.89 5.39 -2.47
C LEU A 453 25.05 5.88 -3.65
N PHE A 454 25.65 6.49 -4.66
CA PHE A 454 24.94 7.13 -5.77
C PHE A 454 25.04 6.30 -7.04
N SER A 455 23.88 6.05 -7.66
CA SER A 455 23.75 5.21 -8.84
C SER A 455 23.02 5.94 -9.97
N PRO A 456 23.44 5.77 -11.23
CA PRO A 456 22.77 6.41 -12.37
C PRO A 456 21.43 5.76 -12.74
N GLY A 457 21.08 4.63 -12.14
CA GLY A 457 19.91 3.86 -12.56
C GLY A 457 19.74 2.55 -11.82
N LEU A 458 18.82 1.72 -12.27
CA LEU A 458 18.56 0.42 -11.68
C LEU A 458 18.05 -0.58 -12.71
N ILE A 459 18.06 -1.86 -12.34
CA ILE A 459 17.32 -2.92 -12.99
C ILE A 459 16.09 -3.22 -12.13
N ALA A 460 14.93 -3.27 -12.76
CA ALA A 460 13.65 -3.62 -12.13
C ALA A 460 13.08 -4.89 -12.75
N GLU A 461 12.47 -5.71 -11.91
CA GLU A 461 11.80 -6.98 -12.22
C GLU A 461 10.36 -6.99 -11.69
N ASP A 462 9.57 -7.99 -12.04
CA ASP A 462 8.18 -8.15 -11.57
C ASP A 462 7.30 -6.91 -11.84
N TRP A 463 7.27 -6.47 -13.10
CA TRP A 463 6.51 -5.30 -13.51
C TRP A 463 5.00 -5.52 -13.47
N HIS A 464 4.31 -4.55 -12.87
CA HIS A 464 2.87 -4.40 -12.91
C HIS A 464 2.52 -3.09 -13.61
N TRP A 465 1.99 -3.19 -14.83
CA TRP A 465 1.45 -2.08 -15.57
C TRP A 465 -0.03 -1.92 -15.23
N ILE A 466 -0.45 -0.72 -14.83
CA ILE A 466 -1.85 -0.47 -14.46
C ILE A 466 -2.75 -0.75 -15.65
N ALA A 467 -2.39 -0.26 -16.85
CA ALA A 467 -3.11 -0.51 -18.10
C ALA A 467 -2.97 -1.96 -18.62
N GLY A 468 -2.29 -2.86 -17.91
CA GLY A 468 -2.03 -4.24 -18.31
C GLY A 468 -0.95 -4.41 -19.39
N SER A 469 -0.39 -3.32 -19.91
CA SER A 469 0.72 -3.33 -20.86
C SER A 469 1.62 -2.10 -20.67
N PRO A 470 2.89 -2.16 -21.09
CA PRO A 470 3.79 -1.02 -21.05
C PRO A 470 3.25 0.16 -21.88
N PRO A 471 3.48 1.41 -21.46
CA PRO A 471 2.98 2.59 -22.17
C PRO A 471 3.55 2.70 -23.59
N THR A 472 2.70 3.03 -24.56
CA THR A 472 3.06 3.18 -25.99
C THR A 472 4.23 4.15 -26.23
N LYS A 473 4.40 5.15 -25.36
CA LYS A 473 5.52 6.11 -25.38
C LYS A 473 6.89 5.41 -25.29
N LEU A 474 6.97 4.19 -24.77
CA LEU A 474 8.18 3.36 -24.77
C LEU A 474 8.58 2.90 -26.18
N LEU A 475 7.60 2.51 -27.01
CA LEU A 475 7.89 2.05 -28.38
C LEU A 475 8.58 3.10 -29.23
N GLN A 476 8.18 4.36 -29.06
CA GLN A 476 8.70 5.49 -29.83
C GLN A 476 10.20 5.74 -29.57
N ARG A 477 10.78 5.06 -28.57
CA ARG A 477 12.16 5.20 -28.13
C ARG A 477 13.02 3.98 -28.38
N LEU A 478 12.43 2.84 -28.74
CA LEU A 478 13.24 1.71 -29.16
C LEU A 478 13.97 2.07 -30.45
N PRO A 479 15.26 1.72 -30.59
CA PRO A 479 16.00 2.00 -31.80
C PRO A 479 15.30 1.33 -32.96
N SER A 480 14.60 2.13 -33.77
CA SER A 480 14.05 1.68 -35.03
C SER A 480 15.25 1.34 -35.90
N SER A 481 15.28 0.15 -36.49
CA SER A 481 16.28 -0.25 -37.49
C SER A 481 16.15 0.52 -38.81
N SER A 482 15.53 1.71 -38.82
CA SER A 482 15.31 2.53 -40.00
C SER A 482 16.09 3.85 -39.91
N PRO A 483 16.80 4.28 -40.97
CA PRO A 483 17.58 5.52 -40.97
C PRO A 483 16.69 6.71 -40.65
N LEU A 484 17.23 7.66 -39.87
CA LEU A 484 16.60 8.95 -39.57
C LEU A 484 16.02 9.58 -40.85
N PRO A 485 14.78 10.09 -40.85
CA PRO A 485 14.36 11.05 -41.85
C PRO A 485 15.23 12.29 -41.70
N SER A 486 15.98 12.62 -42.75
CA SER A 486 16.60 13.91 -42.93
C SER A 486 15.50 14.94 -43.19
N SER A 487 14.82 15.42 -42.15
CA SER A 487 13.99 16.61 -42.25
C SER A 487 14.01 17.37 -40.94
N THR A 488 14.22 18.67 -41.09
CA THR A 488 14.42 19.74 -40.09
C THR A 488 13.23 20.02 -39.16
N ASP A 489 12.44 19.00 -38.82
CA ASP A 489 11.27 19.12 -37.94
C ASP A 489 11.31 18.07 -36.82
N ALA A 490 12.51 17.90 -36.26
CA ALA A 490 12.72 17.12 -35.05
C ALA A 490 12.11 17.87 -33.87
N THR A 491 10.79 17.73 -33.71
CA THR A 491 10.10 17.98 -32.44
C THR A 491 10.98 17.41 -31.32
N VAL A 492 11.41 18.28 -30.41
CA VAL A 492 12.39 17.98 -29.36
C VAL A 492 11.91 16.75 -28.59
N ARG A 493 12.56 15.59 -28.80
CA ARG A 493 12.27 14.39 -28.02
C ARG A 493 12.66 14.70 -26.58
N ASP A 494 11.67 14.73 -25.68
CA ASP A 494 11.88 14.94 -24.24
C ASP A 494 12.93 13.95 -23.71
N GLU A 495 14.10 14.42 -23.29
CA GLU A 495 15.24 13.56 -22.95
C GLU A 495 14.87 12.52 -21.88
N TYR A 496 13.97 12.89 -20.95
CA TYR A 496 13.49 12.06 -19.85
C TYR A 496 11.95 12.02 -19.84
N PRO A 497 11.31 11.17 -20.66
CA PRO A 497 9.88 11.20 -20.90
C PRO A 497 9.02 10.73 -19.71
N PHE A 498 9.64 10.21 -18.66
CA PHE A 498 8.98 9.68 -17.47
C PHE A 498 9.64 10.22 -16.21
N ALA A 499 8.93 10.11 -15.09
CA ALA A 499 9.51 10.26 -13.76
C ALA A 499 9.38 8.95 -12.98
N ALA A 500 10.34 8.66 -12.12
CA ALA A 500 10.33 7.45 -11.29
C ALA A 500 10.63 7.74 -9.82
N GLN A 501 10.00 6.98 -8.94
CA GLN A 501 10.18 7.04 -7.50
C GLN A 501 10.68 5.68 -7.01
N ILE A 502 11.74 5.66 -6.20
CA ILE A 502 12.39 4.43 -5.69
C ILE A 502 12.19 4.22 -4.19
N ARG A 503 11.47 5.15 -3.53
CA ARG A 503 11.03 5.06 -2.14
C ARG A 503 9.89 6.05 -1.89
N HIS A 504 9.01 5.70 -0.98
CA HIS A 504 7.93 6.60 -0.53
C HIS A 504 8.50 7.94 0.00
N ARG A 505 7.81 9.04 -0.32
CA ARG A 505 8.17 10.45 -0.05
C ARG A 505 9.38 11.01 -0.80
N GLN A 506 10.05 10.22 -1.62
CA GLN A 506 10.99 10.80 -2.58
C GLN A 506 10.19 11.53 -3.67
N VAL A 507 10.64 12.72 -4.07
CA VAL A 507 10.09 13.40 -5.25
C VAL A 507 10.40 12.56 -6.49
N PRO A 508 9.43 12.23 -7.36
CA PRO A 508 9.70 11.51 -8.60
C PRO A 508 10.81 12.18 -9.42
N GLN A 509 11.74 11.38 -9.93
CA GLN A 509 12.94 11.85 -10.61
C GLN A 509 12.85 11.56 -12.11
N PRO A 510 13.21 12.51 -12.99
CA PRO A 510 13.20 12.28 -14.43
C PRO A 510 14.05 11.07 -14.82
N CYS A 511 13.52 10.22 -15.69
CA CYS A 511 14.16 8.98 -16.09
C CYS A 511 13.79 8.53 -17.51
N THR A 512 14.59 7.59 -18.02
CA THR A 512 14.31 6.76 -19.18
C THR A 512 14.21 5.30 -18.73
N ILE A 513 13.48 4.50 -19.50
CA ILE A 513 13.27 3.08 -19.22
C ILE A 513 13.32 2.30 -20.54
N GLU A 514 14.01 1.17 -20.52
CA GLU A 514 14.17 0.27 -21.67
C GLU A 514 14.05 -1.19 -21.21
N PRO A 515 13.41 -2.08 -22.00
CA PRO A 515 13.41 -3.51 -21.73
C PRO A 515 14.81 -4.10 -21.95
N ILE A 516 15.15 -5.14 -21.18
CA ILE A 516 16.38 -5.93 -21.35
C ILE A 516 16.02 -7.23 -22.07
N SER A 517 16.59 -7.48 -23.25
CA SER A 517 16.41 -8.75 -23.96
C SER A 517 17.33 -9.82 -23.37
N GLU A 518 16.78 -10.93 -22.89
CA GLU A 518 17.57 -12.11 -22.47
C GLU A 518 17.93 -13.04 -23.65
N SER A 519 17.48 -12.75 -24.87
CA SER A 519 17.73 -13.61 -26.02
C SER A 519 19.18 -13.49 -26.50
N ALA A 520 19.92 -14.61 -26.41
CA ALA A 520 21.26 -14.82 -26.97
C ALA A 520 21.37 -14.59 -28.50
N HIS A 521 20.27 -14.24 -29.18
CA HIS A 521 20.17 -14.01 -30.62
C HIS A 521 19.87 -12.55 -30.99
N GLY A 522 20.03 -11.59 -30.07
CA GLY A 522 20.02 -10.16 -30.41
C GLY A 522 18.74 -9.66 -31.09
N GLN A 523 17.59 -10.31 -30.86
CA GLN A 523 16.32 -9.83 -31.39
C GLN A 523 16.02 -8.45 -30.80
N THR A 524 15.97 -7.45 -31.67
CA THR A 524 15.58 -6.09 -31.30
C THR A 524 14.09 -6.10 -30.94
N MET A 525 13.76 -5.75 -29.69
CA MET A 525 12.36 -5.54 -29.31
C MET A 525 11.84 -4.34 -30.11
N THR A 526 10.77 -4.54 -30.89
CA THR A 526 10.22 -3.49 -31.76
C THR A 526 8.71 -3.34 -31.66
N THR A 527 8.02 -4.27 -30.98
CA THR A 527 6.56 -4.24 -30.80
C THR A 527 6.16 -4.18 -29.31
N LEU A 528 4.92 -3.76 -29.00
CA LEU A 528 4.42 -3.77 -27.61
C LEU A 528 4.37 -5.19 -27.05
N GLN A 529 4.11 -6.18 -27.90
CA GLN A 529 4.09 -7.58 -27.50
C GLN A 529 5.46 -8.01 -26.97
N ASP A 530 6.53 -7.61 -27.66
CA ASP A 530 7.91 -7.92 -27.26
C ASP A 530 8.25 -7.26 -25.91
N ILE A 531 7.95 -5.96 -25.76
CA ILE A 531 8.21 -5.23 -24.51
C ILE A 531 7.39 -5.81 -23.36
N SER A 532 6.13 -6.17 -23.61
CA SER A 532 5.26 -6.76 -22.58
C SER A 532 5.77 -8.11 -22.09
N SER A 533 6.57 -8.82 -22.90
CA SER A 533 7.19 -10.09 -22.52
C SER A 533 8.52 -9.93 -21.76
N ALA A 534 9.08 -8.72 -21.72
CA ALA A 534 10.33 -8.47 -21.03
C ALA A 534 10.16 -8.66 -19.52
N GLN A 535 11.02 -9.49 -18.92
CA GLN A 535 11.02 -9.71 -17.47
C GLN A 535 11.76 -8.60 -16.72
N LEU A 536 12.76 -8.00 -17.38
CA LEU A 536 13.65 -7.01 -16.79
C LEU A 536 13.61 -5.71 -17.58
N PHE A 537 13.62 -4.60 -16.85
CA PHE A 537 13.76 -3.27 -17.44
C PHE A 537 14.90 -2.54 -16.76
N ARG A 538 15.68 -1.82 -17.58
CA ARG A 538 16.69 -0.89 -17.11
C ARG A 538 16.07 0.50 -17.03
N VAL A 539 16.24 1.16 -15.89
CA VAL A 539 15.85 2.55 -15.67
C VAL A 539 17.11 3.38 -15.50
N ARG A 540 17.22 4.50 -16.21
CA ARG A 540 18.31 5.47 -16.07
C ARG A 540 17.74 6.82 -15.68
N PHE A 541 18.23 7.39 -14.58
CA PHE A 541 17.81 8.70 -14.10
C PHE A 541 18.65 9.80 -14.74
N LYS A 542 18.08 11.00 -14.81
CA LYS A 542 18.82 12.22 -15.17
C LYS A 542 19.95 12.50 -14.17
N ASP A 543 19.60 12.49 -12.88
CA ASP A 543 20.52 12.75 -11.79
C ASP A 543 20.79 11.47 -10.99
N LEU A 544 21.98 11.35 -10.39
CA LEU A 544 22.34 10.18 -9.61
C LEU A 544 21.40 9.99 -8.40
N GLN A 545 20.95 8.76 -8.22
CA GLN A 545 20.03 8.39 -7.16
C GLN A 545 20.78 7.75 -5.99
N ARG A 546 20.50 8.25 -4.80
CA ARG A 546 21.12 7.77 -3.57
C ARG A 546 20.43 6.51 -3.05
N ALA A 547 21.24 5.51 -2.70
CA ALA A 547 20.88 4.34 -1.92
C ALA A 547 19.72 3.53 -2.52
N ILE A 548 19.77 3.24 -3.82
CA ILE A 548 18.83 2.32 -4.46
C ILE A 548 18.91 0.95 -3.75
N ALA A 549 17.80 0.51 -3.16
CA ALA A 549 17.76 -0.68 -2.31
C ALA A 549 17.01 -1.82 -3.01
N PRO A 550 17.65 -2.99 -3.25
CA PRO A 550 16.97 -4.18 -3.77
C PRO A 550 15.77 -4.60 -2.90
N GLY A 551 14.68 -5.03 -3.53
CA GLY A 551 13.41 -5.38 -2.90
C GLY A 551 12.47 -4.20 -2.61
N GLN A 552 12.95 -2.95 -2.66
CA GLN A 552 12.07 -1.79 -2.64
C GLN A 552 11.32 -1.67 -3.98
N GLN A 553 10.32 -0.79 -4.00
CA GLN A 553 9.48 -0.59 -5.18
C GLN A 553 10.02 0.59 -6.01
N LEU A 554 10.04 0.37 -7.31
CA LEU A 554 10.10 1.41 -8.33
C LEU A 554 8.67 1.72 -8.75
N VAL A 555 8.32 3.00 -8.87
CA VAL A 555 7.03 3.45 -9.42
C VAL A 555 7.28 4.44 -10.55
N LEU A 556 6.66 4.20 -11.71
CA LEU A 556 6.83 4.99 -12.92
C LEU A 556 5.61 5.90 -13.14
N TYR A 557 5.88 7.15 -13.52
CA TYR A 557 4.88 8.18 -13.77
C TYR A 557 5.08 8.84 -15.14
N ASP A 558 3.97 9.17 -15.82
CA ASP A 558 3.93 10.19 -16.87
C ASP A 558 3.14 11.38 -16.32
N LYS A 559 3.86 12.45 -15.98
CA LYS A 559 3.32 13.60 -15.22
C LYS A 559 2.67 13.11 -13.90
N ASP A 560 1.37 13.26 -13.76
CA ASP A 560 0.60 12.84 -12.58
C ASP A 560 -0.01 11.45 -12.72
N GLU A 561 0.06 10.82 -13.91
CA GLU A 561 -0.42 9.46 -14.12
C GLU A 561 0.60 8.45 -13.60
N CYS A 562 0.20 7.61 -12.65
CA CYS A 562 0.95 6.43 -12.24
C CYS A 562 0.73 5.34 -13.30
N LEU A 563 1.82 4.91 -13.94
CA LEU A 563 1.76 3.93 -15.04
C LEU A 563 1.87 2.50 -14.52
N GLY A 564 2.49 2.33 -13.34
CA GLY A 564 2.80 1.02 -12.80
C GLY A 564 3.94 1.03 -11.78
N GLY A 565 4.21 -0.13 -11.22
CA GLY A 565 5.29 -0.38 -10.28
C GLY A 565 6.01 -1.69 -10.55
N ALA A 566 7.21 -1.82 -9.99
CA ALA A 566 8.08 -2.98 -10.14
C ALA A 566 9.02 -3.12 -8.94
N VAL A 567 9.58 -4.32 -8.75
CA VAL A 567 10.56 -4.57 -7.69
C VAL A 567 11.95 -4.19 -8.19
N ILE A 568 12.69 -3.43 -7.39
CA ILE A 568 14.08 -3.09 -7.66
C ILE A 568 14.92 -4.36 -7.47
N LYS A 569 15.52 -4.86 -8.55
CA LYS A 569 16.41 -6.02 -8.53
C LYS A 569 17.81 -5.62 -8.08
N SER A 570 18.38 -4.60 -8.71
CA SER A 570 19.73 -4.12 -8.45
C SER A 570 19.90 -2.67 -8.89
N SER A 571 20.89 -1.98 -8.32
CA SER A 571 21.32 -0.66 -8.80
C SER A 571 22.30 -0.80 -9.97
N LEU A 572 22.37 0.20 -10.84
CA LEU A 572 23.43 0.27 -11.83
C LEU A 572 24.73 0.73 -11.15
N ILE A 573 25.81 0.02 -11.41
CA ILE A 573 27.12 0.37 -10.87
C ILE A 573 27.77 1.40 -11.79
N ARG A 574 28.39 2.42 -11.20
CA ARG A 574 29.17 3.40 -11.95
C ARG A 574 30.45 2.74 -12.50
N PRO A 575 30.86 2.97 -13.76
CA PRO A 575 31.99 2.27 -14.39
C PRO A 575 33.28 2.26 -13.56
N GLU A 576 33.57 3.36 -12.88
CA GLU A 576 34.73 3.53 -11.98
C GLU A 576 34.75 2.53 -10.81
N TYR A 577 33.61 1.97 -10.42
CA TYR A 577 33.50 0.96 -9.35
C TYR A 577 33.22 -0.45 -9.86
N ALA A 578 33.09 -0.67 -11.17
CA ALA A 578 32.71 -1.98 -11.73
C ALA A 578 33.71 -3.10 -11.37
N HIS A 579 35.00 -2.76 -11.29
CA HIS A 579 36.06 -3.71 -10.95
C HIS A 579 35.96 -4.30 -9.54
N GLU A 580 35.27 -3.63 -8.64
CA GLU A 580 35.10 -4.08 -7.25
C GLU A 580 33.94 -5.07 -7.11
N TYR A 581 32.96 -5.01 -8.00
CA TYR A 581 31.84 -5.95 -8.04
C TYR A 581 32.17 -7.20 -8.85
N ASN A 582 32.92 -7.05 -9.96
CA ASN A 582 33.31 -8.18 -10.80
C ASN A 582 34.39 -9.08 -10.18
N ARG A 583 35.15 -8.59 -9.20
CA ARG A 583 36.10 -9.43 -8.43
C ARG A 583 35.38 -10.36 -7.46
N ASP A 584 34.27 -9.89 -6.90
CA ASP A 584 33.48 -10.67 -5.95
C ASP A 584 32.75 -11.83 -6.63
N GLU A 585 32.23 -11.65 -7.87
CA GLU A 585 31.59 -12.74 -8.63
C GLU A 585 32.57 -13.82 -9.14
N ASN A 586 33.84 -13.47 -9.36
CA ASN A 586 34.85 -14.43 -9.84
C ASN A 586 35.51 -15.26 -8.72
N GLN A 587 35.36 -14.87 -7.45
CA GLN A 587 35.76 -15.72 -6.33
C GLN A 587 34.75 -16.85 -6.05
N ASP A 588 33.51 -16.74 -6.54
CA ASP A 588 32.46 -17.76 -6.40
C ASP A 588 32.58 -18.91 -7.44
N GLN A 589 33.56 -18.88 -8.35
CA GLN A 589 33.88 -19.96 -9.29
C GLN A 589 35.16 -20.76 -8.94
N ALA A 590 35.85 -20.43 -7.84
CA ALA A 590 37.13 -21.04 -7.45
C ALA A 590 37.01 -22.03 -6.29
#